data_AF-A0AAW0YGW4-F1
#
_entry.id   AF-A0AAW0YGW4-F1
#
_cell.length_a   1.000
_cell.length_b   1.000
_cell.length_c   1.000
_cell.angle_alpha   90.00
_cell.angle_beta   90.00
_cell.angle_gamma   90.00
#
_symmetry.space_group_name_H-M   'P 1'
#
loop_
_entity.id
_entity.type
_entity.pdbx_description
1 polymer ?
#
loop_
_entity_poly.entity_id
_entity_poly.type
_entity_poly.pdbx_seq_one_letter_code
_entity_poly.pdbx_strand_id
1 'polypeptide(L)'
;VLDALAQYIEDNREYILPDIMQHVLDCFYTLGHYPVAGDQFFSICTDIYLKRENLHMKGLNTLQMSLALNMYGHLTSNLIHDIFNITFLDQLDDEISECYSKAKYPARVRHMLMELNRAVCIDHPEEKIPWFHEKYCEELFQTLTVPNNAFNTEVHQVLSQVIGGPEVLRSNTRTHYYYLLDFEFVLDEENRPVPVNEYILSMEKSDARQNTDIENKPGYRRVALLLRKENSYCINSRQLLGYHQVERRHLEILGYTVIEVPHFMWYSMAHATYEDKILYLKNAIYSESYDESKVRV
;
A
#
# COMPACT_ATOMS: atom_id res chain seq x y z
N VAL A 1 -1.43 -20.70 13.83
CA VAL A 1 0.05 -20.89 13.75
C VAL A 1 0.76 -19.58 14.03
N LEU A 2 0.47 -18.50 13.30
CA LEU A 2 1.11 -17.19 13.55
C LEU A 2 0.98 -16.72 15.00
N ASP A 3 -0.21 -16.81 15.60
CA ASP A 3 -0.38 -16.41 17.00
C ASP A 3 0.45 -17.26 17.98
N ALA A 4 0.67 -18.53 17.67
CA ALA A 4 1.55 -19.40 18.46
C ALA A 4 3.03 -19.01 18.31
N LEU A 5 3.44 -18.54 17.12
CA LEU A 5 4.78 -18.00 16.89
C LEU A 5 4.98 -16.68 17.64
N ALA A 6 3.99 -15.79 17.63
CA ALA A 6 4.01 -14.58 18.43
C ALA A 6 4.13 -14.91 19.92
N GLN A 7 3.26 -15.77 20.45
CA GLN A 7 3.32 -16.19 21.85
C GLN A 7 4.68 -16.78 22.23
N TYR A 8 5.27 -17.62 21.36
CA TYR A 8 6.59 -18.19 21.59
C TYR A 8 7.67 -17.11 21.71
N ILE A 9 7.62 -16.08 20.86
CA ILE A 9 8.55 -14.94 20.92
C ILE A 9 8.38 -14.18 22.23
N GLU A 10 7.14 -13.95 22.67
CA GLU A 10 6.86 -13.25 23.93
C GLU A 10 7.41 -14.00 25.14
N ASP A 11 7.15 -15.31 25.19
CA ASP A 11 7.55 -16.19 26.28
C ASP A 11 9.08 -16.36 26.34
N ASN A 12 9.77 -16.26 25.20
CA ASN A 12 11.20 -16.58 25.07
C ASN A 12 12.06 -15.39 24.61
N ARG A 13 11.58 -14.15 24.76
CA ARG A 13 12.20 -12.91 24.20
C ARG A 13 13.70 -12.74 24.47
N GLU A 14 14.20 -13.27 25.59
CA GLU A 14 15.62 -13.24 25.96
C GLU A 14 16.50 -14.15 25.09
N TYR A 15 15.92 -15.14 24.42
CA TYR A 15 16.63 -16.13 23.60
C TYR A 15 16.36 -16.00 22.10
N ILE A 16 15.39 -15.17 21.69
CA ILE A 16 15.04 -14.98 20.28
C ILE A 16 16.09 -14.14 19.54
N LEU A 17 16.67 -14.68 18.47
CA LEU A 17 17.55 -13.93 17.59
C LEU A 17 16.75 -12.93 16.72
N PRO A 18 17.29 -11.73 16.45
CA PRO A 18 16.64 -10.72 15.60
C PRO A 18 16.20 -11.25 14.23
N ASP A 19 17.02 -12.08 13.58
CA ASP A 19 16.64 -12.70 12.30
C ASP A 19 15.38 -13.56 12.44
N ILE A 20 15.27 -14.39 13.48
CA ILE A 20 14.09 -15.26 13.67
C ILE A 20 12.84 -14.42 13.90
N MET A 21 12.95 -13.39 14.73
CA MET A 21 11.87 -12.43 14.96
C MET A 21 11.45 -11.74 13.65
N GLN A 22 12.41 -11.30 12.84
CA GLN A 22 12.15 -10.67 11.56
C GLN A 22 11.37 -11.58 10.61
N HIS A 23 11.73 -12.86 10.49
CA HIS A 23 10.99 -13.79 9.63
C HIS A 23 9.54 -13.97 10.11
N VAL A 24 9.31 -13.97 11.42
CA VAL A 24 7.95 -14.03 11.98
C VAL A 24 7.18 -12.74 11.67
N LEU A 25 7.79 -11.57 11.86
CA LEU A 25 7.19 -10.28 11.47
C LEU A 25 6.87 -10.21 9.97
N ASP A 26 7.75 -10.72 9.10
CA ASP A 26 7.54 -10.78 7.66
C ASP A 26 6.34 -11.67 7.29
N CYS A 27 6.08 -12.74 8.06
CA CYS A 27 4.86 -13.54 7.90
C CYS A 27 3.60 -12.73 8.24
N PHE A 28 3.62 -11.98 9.35
CA PHE A 28 2.49 -11.12 9.74
C PHE A 28 2.26 -10.02 8.70
N TYR A 29 3.32 -9.36 8.22
CA TYR A 29 3.25 -8.36 7.15
C TYR A 29 2.70 -8.98 5.86
N THR A 30 3.31 -10.05 5.36
CA THR A 30 2.91 -10.67 4.08
C THR A 30 1.45 -11.09 4.10
N LEU A 31 1.02 -11.76 5.17
CA LEU A 31 -0.36 -12.27 5.28
C LEU A 31 -1.36 -11.21 5.73
N GLY A 32 -0.89 -10.05 6.20
CA GLY A 32 -1.73 -8.99 6.74
C GLY A 32 -2.57 -9.43 7.94
N HIS A 33 -2.02 -10.30 8.78
CA HIS A 33 -2.70 -10.85 9.96
C HIS A 33 -2.32 -10.03 11.20
N TYR A 34 -3.30 -9.57 11.96
CA TYR A 34 -3.03 -8.88 13.23
C TYR A 34 -2.92 -9.93 14.36
N PRO A 35 -1.80 -10.00 15.10
CA PRO A 35 -1.60 -11.00 16.14
C PRO A 35 -2.60 -10.82 17.29
N VAL A 36 -3.04 -11.94 17.89
CA VAL A 36 -3.94 -11.91 19.07
C VAL A 36 -3.31 -11.17 20.25
N ALA A 37 -2.00 -11.27 20.43
CA ALA A 37 -1.27 -10.55 21.47
C ALA A 37 -1.18 -9.02 21.21
N GLY A 38 -1.52 -8.58 20.01
CA GLY A 38 -1.63 -7.17 19.63
C GLY A 38 -0.33 -6.38 19.81
N ASP A 39 -0.46 -5.16 20.33
CA ASP A 39 0.62 -4.18 20.46
C ASP A 39 1.79 -4.64 21.34
N GLN A 40 1.54 -5.56 22.29
CA GLN A 40 2.57 -6.12 23.15
C GLN A 40 3.62 -6.87 22.33
N PHE A 41 3.20 -7.67 21.36
CA PHE A 41 4.10 -8.42 20.50
C PHE A 41 5.04 -7.51 19.70
N PHE A 42 4.51 -6.44 19.11
CA PHE A 42 5.31 -5.50 18.33
C PHE A 42 6.28 -4.70 19.20
N SER A 43 5.85 -4.30 20.40
CA SER A 43 6.72 -3.65 21.38
C SER A 43 7.90 -4.56 21.78
N ILE A 44 7.63 -5.85 22.01
CA ILE A 44 8.67 -6.85 22.31
C ILE A 44 9.63 -7.01 21.12
N CYS A 45 9.12 -7.00 19.89
CA CYS A 45 9.97 -7.08 18.71
C CYS A 45 10.94 -5.88 18.60
N THR A 46 10.42 -4.67 18.80
CA THR A 46 11.24 -3.44 18.82
C THR A 46 12.30 -3.52 19.92
N ASP A 47 11.94 -4.00 21.11
CA ASP A 47 12.86 -4.21 22.23
C ASP A 47 13.97 -5.22 21.91
N ILE A 48 13.63 -6.34 21.27
CA ILE A 48 14.60 -7.37 20.87
C ILE A 48 15.65 -6.79 19.91
N TYR A 49 15.23 -5.94 18.98
CA TYR A 49 16.16 -5.27 18.07
C TYR A 49 17.05 -4.27 18.82
N LEU A 50 16.48 -3.34 19.59
CA LEU A 50 17.21 -2.25 20.22
C LEU A 50 18.17 -2.71 21.33
N LYS A 51 17.80 -3.75 22.11
CA LYS A 51 18.60 -4.19 23.27
C LYS A 51 19.78 -5.08 22.90
N ARG A 52 19.90 -5.50 21.65
CA ARG A 52 20.91 -6.48 21.21
C ARG A 52 22.00 -5.83 20.36
N GLU A 53 22.70 -4.86 20.95
CA GLU A 53 23.82 -4.11 20.34
C GLU A 53 24.89 -5.00 19.66
N ASN A 54 25.04 -6.25 20.09
CA ASN A 54 26.05 -7.19 19.57
C ASN A 54 25.56 -8.13 18.46
N LEU A 55 24.28 -8.09 18.07
CA LEU A 55 23.76 -8.94 17.00
C LEU A 55 23.52 -8.09 15.75
N HIS A 56 24.46 -8.18 14.82
CA HIS A 56 24.31 -7.54 13.52
C HIS A 56 23.26 -8.30 12.69
N MET A 57 22.14 -7.64 12.40
CA MET A 57 21.14 -8.12 11.45
C MET A 57 21.41 -7.48 10.08
N LYS A 58 21.29 -8.28 9.01
CA LYS A 58 21.47 -7.78 7.64
C LYS A 58 20.53 -6.62 7.33
N GLY A 59 20.98 -5.70 6.48
CA GLY A 59 20.23 -4.54 6.04
C GLY A 59 18.87 -4.91 5.46
N LEU A 60 18.81 -5.95 4.60
CA LEU A 60 17.53 -6.44 4.07
C LEU A 60 16.52 -6.82 5.18
N ASN A 61 16.98 -7.56 6.18
CA ASN A 61 16.13 -8.02 7.28
C ASN A 61 15.67 -6.82 8.13
N THR A 62 16.55 -5.84 8.37
CA THR A 62 16.20 -4.58 9.03
C THR A 62 15.11 -3.81 8.28
N LEU A 63 15.21 -3.72 6.94
CA LEU A 63 14.18 -3.09 6.11
C LEU A 63 12.83 -3.82 6.20
N GLN A 64 12.83 -5.15 6.08
CA GLN A 64 11.61 -5.97 6.15
C GLN A 64 10.93 -5.89 7.52
N MET A 65 11.72 -5.99 8.60
CA MET A 65 11.24 -5.83 9.96
C MET A 65 10.58 -4.46 10.14
N SER A 66 11.23 -3.40 9.67
CA SER A 66 10.76 -2.03 9.83
C SER A 66 9.49 -1.75 9.03
N LEU A 67 9.37 -2.33 7.83
CA LEU A 67 8.14 -2.27 7.04
C LEU A 67 6.99 -3.00 7.73
N ALA A 68 7.25 -4.17 8.32
CA ALA A 68 6.27 -4.89 9.12
C ALA A 68 5.83 -4.07 10.36
N LEU A 69 6.76 -3.49 11.11
CA LEU A 69 6.45 -2.63 12.26
C LEU A 69 5.66 -1.38 11.82
N ASN A 70 6.00 -0.76 10.69
CA ASN A 70 5.27 0.38 10.14
C ASN A 70 3.82 0.02 9.82
N MET A 71 3.57 -1.13 9.18
CA MET A 71 2.21 -1.58 8.86
C MET A 71 1.30 -1.59 10.10
N TYR A 72 1.85 -1.94 11.26
CA TYR A 72 1.10 -2.04 12.52
C TYR A 72 1.23 -0.80 13.42
N GLY A 73 1.84 0.29 12.95
CA GLY A 73 1.98 1.53 13.71
C GLY A 73 3.04 1.51 14.82
N HIS A 74 4.02 0.59 14.74
CA HIS A 74 5.06 0.37 15.75
C HIS A 74 6.48 0.73 15.27
N LEU A 75 6.61 1.34 14.09
CA LEU A 75 7.90 1.87 13.64
C LEU A 75 8.24 3.15 14.41
N THR A 76 9.41 3.18 15.07
CA THR A 76 9.83 4.29 15.93
C THR A 76 10.74 5.29 15.20
N SER A 77 10.78 6.55 15.64
CA SER A 77 11.68 7.57 15.12
C SER A 77 13.15 7.15 15.17
N ASN A 78 13.57 6.45 16.23
CA ASN A 78 14.93 5.92 16.34
C ASN A 78 15.24 4.95 15.18
N LEU A 79 14.36 3.97 14.91
CA LEU A 79 14.53 3.04 13.79
C LEU A 79 14.54 3.76 12.45
N ILE A 80 13.68 4.77 12.28
CA ILE A 80 13.64 5.58 11.05
C ILE A 80 14.98 6.28 10.84
N HIS A 81 15.51 6.98 11.85
CA HIS A 81 16.78 7.66 11.74
C HIS A 81 17.99 6.72 11.66
N ASP A 82 17.91 5.53 12.26
CA ASP A 82 18.93 4.49 12.16
C ASP A 82 19.01 3.88 10.76
N ILE A 83 17.89 3.84 10.02
CA ILE A 83 17.83 3.30 8.65
C ILE A 83 18.11 4.39 7.61
N PHE A 84 17.50 5.57 7.75
CA PHE A 84 17.63 6.67 6.81
C PHE A 84 18.80 7.60 7.14
N ASN A 85 19.94 7.01 7.52
CA ASN A 85 21.22 7.71 7.63
C ASN A 85 22.26 7.12 6.67
N ILE A 86 23.30 7.92 6.41
CA ILE A 86 24.36 7.57 5.46
C ILE A 86 25.09 6.29 5.87
N THR A 87 25.34 6.09 7.17
CA THR A 87 26.06 4.90 7.66
C THR A 87 25.32 3.60 7.35
N PHE A 88 24.00 3.55 7.55
CA PHE A 88 23.20 2.37 7.20
C PHE A 88 23.09 2.19 5.68
N LEU A 89 22.93 3.27 4.93
CA LEU A 89 22.86 3.20 3.47
C LEU A 89 24.17 2.71 2.85
N ASP A 90 25.33 3.15 3.37
CA ASP A 90 26.65 2.65 2.95
C ASP A 90 26.80 1.15 3.27
N GLN A 91 26.36 0.71 4.47
CA GLN A 91 26.35 -0.71 4.83
C GLN A 91 25.45 -1.54 3.89
N LEU A 92 24.33 -0.97 3.45
CA LEU A 92 23.43 -1.62 2.51
C LEU A 92 24.06 -1.77 1.12
N ASP A 93 24.81 -0.76 0.68
CA ASP A 93 25.56 -0.80 -0.58
C ASP A 93 26.70 -1.84 -0.51
N ASP A 94 27.43 -1.91 0.62
CA ASP A 94 28.43 -2.95 0.86
C ASP A 94 27.78 -4.35 0.81
N GLU A 95 26.65 -4.55 1.48
CA GLU A 95 25.90 -5.81 1.47
C GLU A 95 25.47 -6.22 0.05
N ILE A 96 24.97 -5.26 -0.74
CA ILE A 96 24.63 -5.47 -2.15
C ILE A 96 25.88 -5.85 -2.96
N SER A 97 27.00 -5.18 -2.71
CA SER A 97 28.25 -5.40 -3.42
C SER A 97 28.85 -6.78 -3.14
N GLU A 98 28.68 -7.30 -1.91
CA GLU A 98 29.22 -8.57 -1.45
C GLU A 98 28.28 -9.76 -1.68
N CYS A 99 27.00 -9.52 -2.01
CA CYS A 99 26.02 -10.59 -2.12
C CYS A 99 26.36 -11.63 -3.21
N TYR A 100 25.97 -12.89 -2.99
CA TYR A 100 26.19 -13.97 -3.96
C TYR A 100 25.29 -13.83 -5.20
N SER A 101 24.00 -13.52 -5.00
CA SER A 101 23.02 -13.43 -6.09
C SER A 101 22.93 -12.01 -6.65
N LYS A 102 23.84 -11.68 -7.58
CA LYS A 102 24.00 -10.34 -8.16
C LYS A 102 22.77 -9.75 -8.87
N ALA A 103 21.81 -10.59 -9.27
CA ALA A 103 20.57 -10.12 -9.91
C ALA A 103 19.39 -10.00 -8.92
N LYS A 104 19.14 -11.04 -8.11
CA LYS A 104 17.91 -11.12 -7.30
C LYS A 104 18.02 -10.36 -5.98
N TYR A 105 19.16 -10.48 -5.30
CA TYR A 105 19.32 -9.91 -3.97
C TYR A 105 19.30 -8.36 -4.00
N PRO A 106 20.07 -7.69 -4.89
CA PRO A 106 20.03 -6.23 -4.97
C PRO A 106 18.66 -5.68 -5.36
N ALA A 107 17.94 -6.36 -6.25
CA ALA A 107 16.59 -5.96 -6.63
C ALA A 107 15.63 -6.01 -5.43
N ARG A 108 15.72 -7.06 -4.59
CA ARG A 108 14.91 -7.19 -3.38
C ARG A 108 15.25 -6.10 -2.36
N VAL A 109 16.53 -5.82 -2.12
CA VAL A 109 16.97 -4.77 -1.20
C VAL A 109 16.46 -3.40 -1.64
N ARG A 110 16.66 -3.03 -2.91
CA ARG A 110 16.17 -1.76 -3.47
C ARG A 110 14.66 -1.65 -3.40
N HIS A 111 13.94 -2.74 -3.67
CA HIS A 111 12.49 -2.75 -3.56
C HIS A 111 12.04 -2.51 -2.11
N MET A 112 12.61 -3.22 -1.14
CA MET A 112 12.28 -3.04 0.28
C MET A 112 12.64 -1.64 0.80
N LEU A 113 13.78 -1.07 0.38
CA LEU A 113 14.15 0.30 0.74
C LEU A 113 13.16 1.31 0.17
N MET A 114 12.72 1.12 -1.08
CA MET A 114 11.69 1.95 -1.70
C MET A 114 10.37 1.85 -0.94
N GLU A 115 9.91 0.64 -0.62
CA GLU A 115 8.64 0.44 0.10
C GLU A 115 8.67 1.10 1.48
N LEU A 116 9.77 0.96 2.22
CA LEU A 116 9.93 1.57 3.52
C LEU A 116 10.07 3.10 3.42
N ASN A 117 10.80 3.63 2.44
CA ASN A 117 10.90 5.07 2.21
C ASN A 117 9.53 5.68 1.90
N ARG A 118 8.75 5.02 1.02
CA ARG A 118 7.37 5.39 0.74
C ARG A 118 6.53 5.41 2.02
N ALA A 119 6.61 4.35 2.81
CA ALA A 119 5.85 4.24 4.05
C ALA A 119 6.21 5.32 5.07
N VAL A 120 7.49 5.61 5.25
CA VAL A 120 7.94 6.69 6.15
C VAL A 120 7.50 8.06 5.66
N CYS A 121 7.62 8.36 4.36
CA CYS A 121 7.20 9.65 3.82
C CYS A 121 5.69 9.91 4.01
N ILE A 122 4.86 8.85 3.95
CA ILE A 122 3.41 8.97 4.04
C ILE A 122 2.92 8.91 5.49
N ASP A 123 3.45 7.97 6.28
CA ASP A 123 2.96 7.71 7.64
C ASP A 123 3.62 8.56 8.71
N HIS A 124 4.84 9.02 8.47
CA HIS A 124 5.67 9.76 9.42
C HIS A 124 6.20 11.07 8.79
N PRO A 125 5.33 11.95 8.25
CA PRO A 125 5.76 13.18 7.59
C PRO A 125 6.58 14.12 8.49
N GLU A 126 6.40 14.03 9.81
CA GLU A 126 7.15 14.76 10.83
C GLU A 126 8.65 14.43 10.86
N GLU A 127 9.02 13.23 10.40
CA GLU A 127 10.41 12.76 10.34
C GLU A 127 11.21 13.40 9.20
N LYS A 128 10.51 14.03 8.25
CA LYS A 128 11.10 14.80 7.13
C LYS A 128 12.11 14.01 6.29
N ILE A 129 11.96 12.69 6.24
CA ILE A 129 12.73 11.84 5.32
C ILE A 129 12.25 12.14 3.89
N PRO A 130 13.15 12.53 2.97
CA PRO A 130 12.76 12.85 1.60
C PRO A 130 12.37 11.58 0.84
N TRP A 131 11.51 11.73 -0.15
CA TRP A 131 11.32 10.72 -1.18
C TRP A 131 12.50 10.75 -2.15
N PHE A 132 13.19 9.63 -2.35
CA PHE A 132 14.38 9.56 -3.22
C PHE A 132 14.38 8.37 -4.19
N HIS A 133 13.22 7.76 -4.44
CA HIS A 133 13.08 6.58 -5.30
C HIS A 133 12.36 6.84 -6.63
N GLU A 134 12.17 8.11 -7.02
CA GLU A 134 11.48 8.50 -8.26
C GLU A 134 12.01 7.74 -9.48
N LYS A 135 13.31 7.87 -9.76
CA LYS A 135 13.97 7.19 -10.89
C LYS A 135 13.83 5.68 -10.84
N TYR A 136 13.99 5.07 -9.66
CA TYR A 136 13.86 3.62 -9.49
C TYR A 136 12.44 3.15 -9.84
N CYS A 137 11.43 3.90 -9.39
CA CYS A 137 10.04 3.60 -9.71
C CYS A 137 9.77 3.77 -11.22
N GLU A 138 10.24 4.85 -11.86
CA GLU A 138 10.10 5.04 -13.30
C GLU A 138 10.67 3.86 -14.11
N GLU A 139 11.86 3.38 -13.74
CA GLU A 139 12.49 2.20 -14.35
C GLU A 139 11.65 0.94 -14.12
N LEU A 140 11.16 0.71 -12.91
CA LEU A 140 10.29 -0.42 -12.59
C LEU A 140 9.01 -0.38 -13.44
N PHE A 141 8.37 0.79 -13.56
CA PHE A 141 7.14 0.97 -14.32
C PHE A 141 7.31 0.74 -15.83
N GLN A 142 8.48 0.97 -16.39
CA GLN A 142 8.76 0.64 -17.80
C GLN A 142 8.72 -0.88 -18.06
N THR A 143 8.92 -1.69 -17.01
CA THR A 143 8.87 -3.16 -17.11
C THR A 143 7.48 -3.75 -16.83
N LEU A 144 6.58 -2.96 -16.25
CA LEU A 144 5.23 -3.42 -15.90
C LEU A 144 4.34 -3.47 -17.15
N THR A 145 3.69 -4.61 -17.36
CA THR A 145 2.66 -4.74 -18.38
C THR A 145 1.33 -4.23 -17.82
N VAL A 146 0.69 -3.35 -18.58
CA VAL A 146 -0.67 -2.89 -18.24
C VAL A 146 -1.60 -4.11 -18.25
N PRO A 147 -2.30 -4.42 -17.14
CA PRO A 147 -3.21 -5.55 -17.09
C PRO A 147 -4.32 -5.40 -18.13
N ASN A 148 -4.31 -6.26 -19.15
CA ASN A 148 -5.36 -6.32 -20.17
C ASN A 148 -6.10 -7.66 -20.07
N ASN A 149 -6.78 -7.88 -18.95
CA ASN A 149 -7.63 -9.06 -18.76
C ASN A 149 -9.11 -8.67 -18.79
N ALA A 150 -9.98 -9.66 -19.02
CA ALA A 150 -11.42 -9.43 -19.14
C ALA A 150 -12.02 -8.71 -17.92
N PHE A 151 -11.48 -8.97 -16.72
CA PHE A 151 -11.91 -8.30 -15.50
C PHE A 151 -11.66 -6.78 -15.56
N ASN A 152 -10.46 -6.35 -15.94
CA ASN A 152 -10.12 -4.93 -16.10
C ASN A 152 -10.97 -4.27 -17.18
N THR A 153 -11.08 -4.91 -18.36
CA THR A 153 -11.83 -4.37 -19.49
C THR A 153 -13.30 -4.19 -19.16
N GLU A 154 -13.92 -5.19 -18.53
CA GLU A 154 -15.34 -5.12 -18.19
C GLU A 154 -15.62 -4.10 -17.09
N VAL A 155 -14.81 -4.05 -16.03
CA VAL A 155 -14.97 -3.03 -14.98
C VAL A 155 -14.80 -1.64 -15.57
N HIS A 156 -13.83 -1.41 -16.46
CA HIS A 156 -13.67 -0.12 -17.13
C HIS A 156 -14.94 0.27 -17.89
N GLN A 157 -15.51 -0.64 -18.69
CA GLN A 157 -16.72 -0.36 -19.47
C GLN A 157 -17.91 0.02 -18.58
N VAL A 158 -18.17 -0.78 -17.54
CA VAL A 158 -19.27 -0.53 -16.60
C VAL A 158 -19.02 0.77 -15.83
N LEU A 159 -17.79 0.98 -15.34
CA LEU A 159 -17.41 2.17 -14.59
C LEU A 159 -17.63 3.43 -15.41
N SER A 160 -17.11 3.49 -16.65
CA SER A 160 -17.28 4.64 -17.55
C SER A 160 -18.75 4.99 -17.74
N GLN A 161 -19.65 4.01 -17.82
CA GLN A 161 -21.08 4.28 -17.89
C GLN A 161 -21.67 4.79 -16.57
N VAL A 162 -21.19 4.30 -15.43
CA VAL A 162 -21.65 4.71 -14.09
C VAL A 162 -21.28 6.16 -13.78
N ILE A 163 -20.11 6.61 -14.22
CA ILE A 163 -19.61 7.98 -13.97
C ILE A 163 -19.75 8.91 -15.17
N GLY A 164 -20.49 8.52 -16.21
CA GLY A 164 -20.91 9.45 -17.26
C GLY A 164 -19.97 9.60 -18.47
N GLY A 165 -18.84 8.87 -18.53
CA GLY A 165 -18.02 8.75 -19.72
C GLY A 165 -16.52 8.55 -19.45
N PRO A 166 -15.70 8.27 -20.48
CA PRO A 166 -14.25 8.17 -20.36
C PRO A 166 -13.56 9.51 -20.05
N GLU A 167 -14.20 10.65 -20.33
CA GLU A 167 -13.65 12.00 -20.14
C GLU A 167 -13.54 12.44 -18.68
N VAL A 168 -14.15 11.70 -17.75
CA VAL A 168 -14.07 11.91 -16.30
C VAL A 168 -13.23 10.83 -15.59
N LEU A 169 -12.67 9.88 -16.36
CA LEU A 169 -11.98 8.71 -15.84
C LEU A 169 -10.53 8.67 -16.30
N ARG A 170 -9.62 8.40 -15.38
CA ARG A 170 -8.24 8.02 -15.69
C ARG A 170 -8.03 6.55 -15.35
N SER A 171 -7.21 5.88 -16.15
CA SER A 171 -6.85 4.47 -15.93
C SER A 171 -5.35 4.30 -15.85
N ASN A 172 -4.88 3.37 -15.03
CA ASN A 172 -3.45 3.04 -14.86
C ASN A 172 -2.59 4.27 -14.49
N THR A 173 -3.11 5.12 -13.61
CA THR A 173 -2.41 6.34 -13.16
C THR A 173 -1.50 6.05 -11.98
N ARG A 174 -0.61 6.99 -11.69
CA ARG A 174 0.33 6.89 -10.59
C ARG A 174 0.10 8.04 -9.62
N THR A 175 0.22 7.74 -8.34
CA THR A 175 0.28 8.76 -7.29
C THR A 175 1.67 9.39 -7.23
N HIS A 176 1.82 10.47 -6.45
CA HIS A 176 3.11 11.12 -6.22
C HIS A 176 4.17 10.17 -5.62
N TYR A 177 3.73 9.23 -4.77
CA TYR A 177 4.57 8.18 -4.19
C TYR A 177 4.48 6.85 -4.94
N TYR A 178 4.14 6.91 -6.23
CA TYR A 178 4.27 5.78 -7.17
C TYR A 178 3.41 4.54 -6.85
N TYR A 179 2.33 4.69 -6.07
CA TYR A 179 1.23 3.71 -6.12
C TYR A 179 0.57 3.71 -7.50
N LEU A 180 0.31 2.52 -8.04
CA LEU A 180 -0.40 2.32 -9.30
C LEU A 180 -1.90 2.19 -9.02
N LEU A 181 -2.69 3.03 -9.65
CA LEU A 181 -4.15 3.01 -9.56
C LEU A 181 -4.73 2.36 -10.80
N ASP A 182 -5.65 1.41 -10.64
CA ASP A 182 -6.38 0.85 -11.79
C ASP A 182 -7.27 1.94 -12.40
N PHE A 183 -8.01 2.66 -11.57
CA PHE A 183 -8.88 3.77 -11.97
C PHE A 183 -8.85 4.93 -10.97
N GLU A 184 -8.95 6.15 -11.51
CA GLU A 184 -8.98 7.38 -10.74
C GLU A 184 -9.98 8.38 -11.35
N PHE A 185 -10.82 8.98 -10.53
CA PHE A 185 -11.78 10.01 -10.92
C PHE A 185 -12.10 10.94 -9.75
N VAL A 186 -12.71 12.10 -10.03
CA VAL A 186 -13.10 13.08 -9.00
C VAL A 186 -14.60 13.29 -9.05
N LEU A 187 -15.23 13.39 -7.88
CA LEU A 187 -16.64 13.75 -7.72
C LEU A 187 -16.74 15.07 -6.96
N ASP A 188 -17.67 15.94 -7.39
CA ASP A 188 -17.95 17.21 -6.73
C ASP A 188 -18.84 17.06 -5.48
N GLU A 189 -19.19 18.19 -4.86
CA GLU A 189 -20.02 18.28 -3.66
C GLU A 189 -21.40 17.62 -3.83
N GLU A 190 -21.94 17.58 -5.05
CA GLU A 190 -23.19 16.92 -5.40
C GLU A 190 -23.01 15.49 -5.94
N ASN A 191 -21.83 14.89 -5.74
CA ASN A 191 -21.43 13.58 -6.25
C ASN A 191 -21.47 13.47 -7.78
N ARG A 192 -21.25 14.57 -8.50
CA ARG A 192 -21.17 14.56 -9.96
C ARG A 192 -19.72 14.39 -10.43
N PRO A 193 -19.47 13.54 -11.42
CA PRO A 193 -18.15 13.36 -12.04
C PRO A 193 -17.59 14.65 -12.64
N VAL A 194 -16.35 14.94 -12.28
CA VAL A 194 -15.60 16.11 -12.75
C VAL A 194 -14.74 15.71 -13.95
N PRO A 195 -14.78 16.43 -15.08
CA PRO A 195 -13.94 16.15 -16.24
C PRO A 195 -12.44 16.17 -15.91
N VAL A 196 -11.70 15.22 -16.48
CA VAL A 196 -10.26 15.01 -16.24
C VAL A 196 -9.44 16.28 -16.47
N ASN A 197 -9.75 17.01 -17.53
CA ASN A 197 -9.03 18.23 -17.89
C ASN A 197 -9.18 19.34 -16.85
N GLU A 198 -10.24 19.33 -16.04
CA GLU A 198 -10.44 20.37 -15.02
C GLU A 198 -9.46 20.20 -13.87
N TYR A 199 -9.27 18.97 -13.37
CA TYR A 199 -8.43 18.71 -12.20
C TYR A 199 -6.96 18.34 -12.51
N ILE A 200 -6.64 17.88 -13.72
CA ILE A 200 -5.21 17.76 -14.14
C ILE A 200 -4.57 19.14 -14.25
N LEU A 201 -5.27 20.12 -14.82
CA LEU A 201 -4.76 21.48 -14.98
C LEU A 201 -4.50 22.19 -13.64
N SER A 202 -5.18 21.77 -12.55
CA SER A 202 -4.88 22.27 -11.21
C SER A 202 -3.60 21.63 -10.64
N MET A 203 -3.41 20.31 -10.83
CA MET A 203 -2.23 19.59 -10.32
C MET A 203 -0.90 20.07 -10.92
N GLU A 204 -0.90 20.46 -12.21
CA GLU A 204 0.32 20.90 -12.91
C GLU A 204 0.68 22.36 -12.60
N LYS A 205 -0.25 23.16 -12.07
CA LYS A 205 -0.04 24.59 -11.77
C LYS A 205 0.32 24.81 -10.30
N SER A 206 1.39 24.17 -9.85
CA SER A 206 2.01 24.42 -8.55
C SER A 206 2.83 25.73 -8.53
N ASP A 207 2.28 26.82 -9.05
CA ASP A 207 2.83 28.18 -8.91
C ASP A 207 1.95 28.96 -7.91
N ALA A 208 2.23 28.74 -6.62
CA ALA A 208 2.03 29.54 -5.40
C ALA A 208 1.03 30.74 -5.31
N ARG A 209 0.01 30.92 -6.16
CA ARG A 209 -0.86 32.12 -6.12
C ARG A 209 -2.36 31.92 -6.37
N GLN A 210 -2.86 30.72 -6.64
CA GLN A 210 -4.30 30.46 -6.62
C GLN A 210 -4.58 29.10 -5.99
N ASN A 211 -5.34 29.14 -4.88
CA ASN A 211 -5.76 27.99 -4.09
C ASN A 211 -6.89 27.25 -4.83
N THR A 212 -6.62 26.74 -6.04
CA THR A 212 -7.60 26.14 -6.96
C THR A 212 -7.33 24.67 -7.22
N ASP A 213 -6.67 23.97 -6.29
CA ASP A 213 -6.66 22.50 -6.33
C ASP A 213 -8.08 22.03 -6.14
N ILE A 214 -8.69 21.53 -7.21
CA ILE A 214 -10.04 20.93 -7.18
C ILE A 214 -10.10 19.82 -6.12
N GLU A 215 -8.98 19.18 -5.84
CA GLU A 215 -8.82 18.15 -4.82
C GLU A 215 -8.96 18.68 -3.38
N ASN A 216 -8.66 19.96 -3.16
CA ASN A 216 -8.72 20.61 -1.84
C ASN A 216 -10.02 21.41 -1.65
N LYS A 217 -10.95 21.37 -2.61
CA LYS A 217 -12.26 22.00 -2.46
C LYS A 217 -13.10 21.20 -1.47
N PRO A 218 -13.71 21.85 -0.46
CA PRO A 218 -14.62 21.16 0.46
C PRO A 218 -15.68 20.37 -0.29
N GLY A 219 -15.95 19.13 0.12
CA GLY A 219 -16.99 18.27 -0.49
C GLY A 219 -16.62 17.62 -1.82
N TYR A 220 -15.50 17.98 -2.46
CA TYR A 220 -14.94 17.19 -3.55
C TYR A 220 -14.26 15.94 -3.00
N ARG A 221 -14.35 14.83 -3.73
CA ARG A 221 -13.67 13.58 -3.39
C ARG A 221 -12.91 13.00 -4.57
N ARG A 222 -11.62 12.77 -4.36
CA ARG A 222 -10.76 12.03 -5.28
C ARG A 222 -10.93 10.54 -5.00
N VAL A 223 -11.34 9.76 -5.98
CA VAL A 223 -11.63 8.34 -5.82
C VAL A 223 -10.55 7.51 -6.50
N ALA A 224 -9.99 6.56 -5.77
CA ALA A 224 -9.15 5.49 -6.32
C ALA A 224 -9.96 4.20 -6.31
N LEU A 225 -10.31 3.67 -7.48
CA LEU A 225 -10.99 2.38 -7.60
C LEU A 225 -9.94 1.31 -7.97
N LEU A 226 -9.73 0.37 -7.05
CA LEU A 226 -8.70 -0.67 -7.13
C LEU A 226 -9.33 -2.03 -7.41
N LEU A 227 -8.78 -2.76 -8.38
CA LEU A 227 -9.20 -4.12 -8.72
C LEU A 227 -8.34 -5.13 -7.96
N ARG A 228 -8.94 -5.77 -6.95
CA ARG A 228 -8.22 -6.76 -6.12
C ARG A 228 -8.26 -8.13 -6.78
N LYS A 229 -7.11 -8.55 -7.30
CA LYS A 229 -6.91 -9.84 -8.00
C LYS A 229 -6.81 -10.99 -7.01
N GLU A 230 -6.72 -12.23 -7.52
CA GLU A 230 -6.54 -13.42 -6.67
C GLU A 230 -5.32 -13.31 -5.77
N ASN A 231 -4.19 -12.84 -6.32
CA ASN A 231 -2.95 -12.65 -5.59
C ASN A 231 -2.96 -11.46 -4.61
N SER A 232 -4.07 -10.71 -4.52
CA SER A 232 -4.24 -9.70 -3.48
C SER A 232 -4.70 -10.28 -2.14
N TYR A 233 -5.13 -11.54 -2.13
CA TYR A 233 -5.69 -12.21 -0.95
C TYR A 233 -4.90 -13.45 -0.56
N CYS A 234 -4.96 -13.79 0.73
CA CYS A 234 -4.48 -15.06 1.25
C CYS A 234 -5.26 -16.24 0.63
N ILE A 235 -4.56 -17.27 0.14
CA ILE A 235 -5.16 -18.48 -0.43
C ILE A 235 -6.16 -19.10 0.58
N ASN A 236 -7.33 -19.52 0.09
CA ASN A 236 -8.44 -20.09 0.87
C ASN A 236 -9.07 -19.16 1.92
N SER A 237 -8.80 -17.85 1.85
CA SER A 237 -9.48 -16.85 2.67
C SER A 237 -9.75 -15.58 1.86
N ARG A 238 -10.55 -14.65 2.39
CA ARG A 238 -10.76 -13.32 1.81
C ARG A 238 -9.91 -12.24 2.49
N GLN A 239 -8.88 -12.65 3.24
CA GLN A 239 -7.98 -11.72 3.92
C GLN A 239 -7.04 -11.06 2.91
N LEU A 240 -7.04 -9.73 2.89
CA LEU A 240 -6.17 -8.94 2.02
C LEU A 240 -4.73 -9.03 2.53
N LEU A 241 -3.75 -9.22 1.64
CA LEU A 241 -2.33 -9.26 2.00
C LEU A 241 -1.86 -7.90 2.53
N GLY A 242 -0.85 -7.88 3.41
CA GLY A 242 -0.49 -6.65 4.13
C GLY A 242 -0.01 -5.52 3.23
N TYR A 243 0.70 -5.82 2.14
CA TYR A 243 1.05 -4.81 1.12
C TYR A 243 -0.18 -4.01 0.66
N HIS A 244 -1.29 -4.69 0.35
CA HIS A 244 -2.51 -4.05 -0.13
C HIS A 244 -3.29 -3.33 0.98
N GLN A 245 -3.16 -3.77 2.23
CA GLN A 245 -3.69 -3.04 3.38
C GLN A 245 -2.94 -1.72 3.61
N VAL A 246 -1.60 -1.74 3.49
CA VAL A 246 -0.76 -0.53 3.57
C VAL A 246 -1.05 0.41 2.40
N GLU A 247 -1.14 -0.12 1.18
CA GLU A 247 -1.55 0.65 -0.01
C GLU A 247 -2.90 1.35 0.17
N ARG A 248 -3.92 0.65 0.68
CA ARG A 248 -5.22 1.26 0.98
C ARG A 248 -5.09 2.42 1.96
N ARG A 249 -4.42 2.18 3.10
CA ARG A 249 -4.22 3.19 4.15
C ARG A 249 -3.44 4.41 3.65
N HIS A 250 -2.39 4.19 2.84
CA HIS A 250 -1.59 5.27 2.27
C HIS A 250 -2.38 6.11 1.27
N LEU A 251 -3.21 5.48 0.43
CA LEU A 251 -4.08 6.22 -0.48
C LEU A 251 -5.09 7.08 0.29
N GLU A 252 -5.65 6.57 1.39
CA GLU A 252 -6.53 7.34 2.27
C GLU A 252 -5.80 8.55 2.89
N ILE A 253 -4.57 8.36 3.38
CA ILE A 253 -3.72 9.46 3.90
C ILE A 253 -3.43 10.51 2.81
N LEU A 254 -3.23 10.07 1.56
CA LEU A 254 -3.04 10.94 0.40
C LEU A 254 -4.33 11.63 -0.08
N GLY A 255 -5.45 11.47 0.65
CA GLY A 255 -6.71 12.16 0.37
C GLY A 255 -7.62 11.42 -0.63
N TYR A 256 -7.33 10.15 -0.95
CA TYR A 256 -8.21 9.35 -1.78
C TYR A 256 -9.33 8.70 -0.97
N THR A 257 -10.53 8.67 -1.52
CA THR A 257 -11.54 7.67 -1.17
C THR A 257 -11.23 6.38 -1.92
N VAL A 258 -10.84 5.33 -1.21
CA VAL A 258 -10.50 4.05 -1.83
C VAL A 258 -11.75 3.17 -1.98
N ILE A 259 -11.98 2.68 -3.19
CA ILE A 259 -13.02 1.70 -3.49
C ILE A 259 -12.36 0.44 -4.02
N GLU A 260 -12.58 -0.69 -3.36
CA GLU A 260 -12.00 -1.96 -3.75
C GLU A 260 -13.04 -2.82 -4.46
N VAL A 261 -12.70 -3.37 -5.63
CA VAL A 261 -13.53 -4.35 -6.36
C VAL A 261 -12.83 -5.71 -6.29
N PRO A 262 -13.26 -6.62 -5.40
CA PRO A 262 -12.69 -7.96 -5.31
C PRO A 262 -13.03 -8.81 -6.55
N HIS A 263 -12.03 -9.52 -7.07
CA HIS A 263 -12.24 -10.44 -8.20
C HIS A 263 -13.35 -11.46 -7.92
N PHE A 264 -13.44 -12.01 -6.70
CA PHE A 264 -14.45 -13.01 -6.35
C PHE A 264 -15.87 -12.43 -6.33
N MET A 265 -16.03 -11.16 -5.96
CA MET A 265 -17.33 -10.47 -6.03
C MET A 265 -17.71 -10.27 -7.50
N TRP A 266 -16.77 -9.78 -8.31
CA TRP A 266 -17.03 -9.55 -9.73
C TRP A 266 -17.32 -10.84 -10.50
N TYR A 267 -16.54 -11.90 -10.28
CA TYR A 267 -16.73 -13.19 -10.94
C TYR A 267 -18.00 -13.91 -10.48
N SER A 268 -18.46 -13.69 -9.26
CA SER A 268 -19.77 -14.20 -8.83
C SER A 268 -20.93 -13.61 -9.65
N MET A 269 -20.72 -12.43 -10.24
CA MET A 269 -21.66 -11.76 -11.14
C MET A 269 -21.44 -12.13 -12.63
N ALA A 270 -20.75 -13.24 -12.94
CA ALA A 270 -20.50 -13.65 -14.32
C ALA A 270 -21.78 -13.91 -15.15
N HIS A 271 -22.87 -14.34 -14.49
CA HIS A 271 -24.19 -14.52 -15.10
C HIS A 271 -25.19 -13.43 -14.75
N ALA A 272 -24.75 -12.40 -14.02
CA ALA A 272 -25.59 -11.25 -13.71
C ALA A 272 -25.81 -10.41 -14.96
N THR A 273 -26.90 -9.64 -14.97
CA THR A 273 -27.15 -8.70 -16.06
C THR A 273 -26.16 -7.56 -16.00
N TYR A 274 -26.00 -6.87 -17.12
CA TYR A 274 -25.16 -5.67 -17.18
C TYR A 274 -25.69 -4.56 -16.23
N GLU A 275 -27.01 -4.50 -16.03
CA GLU A 275 -27.67 -3.59 -15.07
C GLU A 275 -27.28 -3.90 -13.61
N ASP A 276 -27.14 -5.18 -13.25
CA ASP A 276 -26.70 -5.59 -11.92
C ASP A 276 -25.26 -5.12 -11.64
N LYS A 277 -24.37 -5.20 -12.63
CA LYS A 277 -22.98 -4.71 -12.52
C LYS A 277 -22.93 -3.19 -12.39
N ILE A 278 -23.77 -2.47 -13.12
CA ILE A 278 -23.95 -1.01 -12.97
C ILE A 278 -24.41 -0.70 -11.54
N LEU A 279 -25.40 -1.43 -11.03
CA LEU A 279 -25.93 -1.22 -9.69
C LEU A 279 -24.87 -1.48 -8.62
N TYR A 280 -24.07 -2.56 -8.77
CA TYR A 280 -22.95 -2.85 -7.89
C TYR A 280 -21.97 -1.69 -7.80
N LEU A 281 -21.48 -1.17 -8.93
CA LEU A 281 -20.54 -0.04 -8.94
C LEU A 281 -21.19 1.26 -8.46
N LYS A 282 -22.47 1.51 -8.80
CA LYS A 282 -23.20 2.69 -8.26
C LYS A 282 -23.28 2.64 -6.74
N ASN A 283 -23.60 1.48 -6.18
CA ASN A 283 -23.65 1.30 -4.73
C ASN A 283 -22.25 1.50 -4.13
N ALA A 284 -21.21 0.89 -4.70
CA ALA A 284 -19.84 1.05 -4.22
C ALA A 284 -19.37 2.52 -4.25
N ILE A 285 -19.77 3.29 -5.28
CA ILE A 285 -19.31 4.67 -5.50
C ILE A 285 -20.15 5.70 -4.74
N TYR A 286 -21.47 5.57 -4.73
CA TYR A 286 -22.39 6.62 -4.28
C TYR A 286 -23.14 6.31 -2.98
N SER A 287 -23.07 5.08 -2.45
CA SER A 287 -23.65 4.83 -1.12
C SER A 287 -22.74 5.39 -0.03
N GLU A 288 -23.33 6.06 0.97
CA GLU A 288 -22.59 6.51 2.15
C GLU A 288 -22.07 5.28 2.91
N SER A 289 -20.75 5.08 2.89
CA SER A 289 -20.00 4.07 3.65
C SER A 289 -20.51 2.62 3.51
N TYR A 290 -19.93 1.89 2.55
CA TYR A 290 -20.05 0.44 2.47
C TYR A 290 -19.35 -0.22 3.68
N ASP A 291 -20.13 -0.61 4.68
CA ASP A 291 -19.66 -1.30 5.89
C ASP A 291 -19.35 -2.78 5.58
N GLU A 292 -18.06 -3.12 5.43
CA GLU A 292 -17.56 -4.48 5.19
C GLU A 292 -17.97 -5.49 6.28
N SER A 293 -18.41 -5.03 7.46
CA SER A 293 -18.86 -5.92 8.54
C SER A 293 -20.13 -6.71 8.19
N LYS A 294 -20.88 -6.31 7.15
CA LYS A 294 -22.12 -6.99 6.72
C LYS A 294 -21.93 -8.16 5.75
N VAL A 295 -20.71 -8.45 5.30
CA VAL A 295 -20.42 -9.51 4.31
C VAL A 295 -19.73 -10.73 4.92
N ARG A 296 -19.46 -10.74 6.23
CA ARG A 296 -19.01 -11.94 6.95
C ARG A 296 -20.20 -12.86 7.22
N VAL A 297 -20.47 -13.75 6.27
CA VAL A 297 -21.11 -15.06 6.52
C VAL A 297 -20.09 -16.14 6.15
#